data_AF-A0A2D5D6R0-F1
#
_entry.id   AF-A0A2D5D6R0-F1
#
_cell.length_a   1.000
_cell.length_b   1.000
_cell.length_c   1.000
_cell.angle_alpha   90.00
_cell.angle_beta   90.00
_cell.angle_gamma   90.00
#
_symmetry.space_group_name_H-M   'P 1'
#
loop_
_entity.id
_entity.type
_entity.pdbx_description
1 polymer ?
#
loop_
_entity_poly.entity_id
_entity_poly.type
_entity_poly.pdbx_seq_one_letter_code
_entity_poly.pdbx_strand_id
1 'polypeptide(L)' 'MSRIKVKTPVVEIDGDEMTRIIWEKIKDKLIFPYLDIDLKYYDLGI' A
#
# COMPACT_ATOMS: atom_id res chain seq x y z
N MET A 1 3.58 15.51 12.33
CA MET A 1 3.82 15.83 10.91
C MET A 1 2.55 15.56 10.12
N SER A 2 2.14 16.45 9.22
CA SER A 2 1.02 16.19 8.31
C SER A 2 1.48 15.21 7.22
N ARG A 3 0.68 14.18 6.94
CA ARG A 3 0.93 13.25 5.82
C ARG A 3 0.84 13.99 4.48
N ILE A 4 1.66 13.61 3.51
CA ILE A 4 1.63 14.18 2.16
C ILE A 4 0.42 13.59 1.43
N LYS A 5 -0.49 14.45 0.99
CA LYS A 5 -1.68 14.04 0.27
C LYS A 5 -1.37 13.71 -1.19
N VAL A 6 -1.67 12.49 -1.61
CA VAL A 6 -1.55 12.06 -3.01
C VAL A 6 -2.82 12.45 -3.76
N LYS A 7 -2.66 13.12 -4.91
CA LYS A 7 -3.79 13.67 -5.67
C LYS A 7 -4.57 12.63 -6.46
N THR A 8 -3.91 11.55 -6.87
CA THR A 8 -4.48 10.53 -7.76
C THR A 8 -4.50 9.18 -7.05
N PRO A 9 -5.59 8.41 -7.15
CA PRO A 9 -5.64 7.07 -6.59
C PRO A 9 -4.58 6.15 -7.20
N VAL A 10 -4.01 5.27 -6.41
CA VAL A 10 -3.04 4.26 -6.86
C VAL A 10 -3.71 2.89 -6.82
N VAL A 11 -3.49 2.09 -7.85
CA VAL A 11 -3.96 0.70 -7.87
C VAL A 11 -2.95 -0.16 -7.10
N GLU A 12 -3.44 -0.88 -6.10
CA GLU A 12 -2.68 -1.88 -5.37
C GLU A 12 -3.09 -3.27 -5.85
N ILE A 13 -2.11 -4.07 -6.21
CA ILE A 13 -2.28 -5.46 -6.63
C ILE A 13 -1.55 -6.32 -5.62
N ASP A 14 -2.30 -7.13 -4.87
CA ASP A 14 -1.72 -8.01 -3.84
C ASP A 14 -1.10 -9.25 -4.49
N GLY A 15 0.03 -9.68 -3.94
CA GLY A 15 0.74 -10.89 -4.37
C GLY A 15 0.61 -12.03 -3.36
N ASP A 16 1.39 -13.10 -3.56
CA ASP A 16 1.26 -14.34 -2.78
C ASP A 16 2.42 -14.61 -1.80
N GLU A 17 2.18 -15.57 -0.91
CA GLU A 17 3.15 -16.16 0.02
C GLU A 17 3.91 -15.12 0.87
N MET A 18 5.24 -15.14 0.82
CA MET A 18 6.11 -14.25 1.60
C MET A 18 6.06 -12.80 1.12
N THR A 19 5.71 -12.57 -0.15
CA THR A 19 5.68 -11.22 -0.72
C THR A 19 4.54 -10.39 -0.16
N ARG A 20 3.38 -11.00 0.09
CA ARG A 20 2.23 -10.37 0.77
C ARG A 20 2.59 -9.82 2.15
N ILE A 21 3.29 -10.64 2.95
CA ILE A 21 3.70 -10.28 4.32
C ILE A 21 4.75 -9.16 4.31
N ILE A 22 5.70 -9.19 3.37
CA ILE A 22 6.69 -8.13 3.23
C ILE A 22 6.03 -6.83 2.75
N TRP A 23 5.07 -6.93 1.83
CA TRP A 23 4.35 -5.79 1.28
C TRP A 23 3.54 -5.05 2.34
N GLU A 24 2.84 -5.77 3.22
CA GLU A 24 2.15 -5.18 4.38
C GLU A 24 3.12 -4.40 5.28
N LYS A 25 4.28 -4.99 5.61
CA LYS A 25 5.31 -4.33 6.42
C LYS A 25 5.87 -3.06 5.78
N ILE A 26 6.02 -3.03 4.46
CA ILE A 26 6.46 -1.85 3.72
C ILE A 26 5.40 -0.76 3.82
N LYS A 27 4.13 -1.08 3.57
CA LYS A 27 3.02 -0.11 3.64
C LYS A 27 2.94 0.53 5.02
N ASP A 28 2.98 -0.27 6.08
CA ASP A 28 2.82 0.21 7.45
C ASP A 28 4.01 1.04 7.95
N LYS A 29 5.24 0.65 7.60
CA LYS A 29 6.45 1.30 8.14
C LYS A 29 6.95 2.44 7.28
N LEU A 30 6.75 2.34 5.97
CA LEU A 30 7.43 3.20 4.98
C LEU A 30 6.47 4.04 4.14
N ILE A 31 5.16 3.72 4.09
CA ILE A 31 4.20 4.44 3.24
C ILE A 31 3.18 5.21 4.10
N PHE A 32 2.30 4.51 4.82
CA PHE A 32 1.19 5.10 5.56
C PHE A 32 1.56 6.12 6.65
N PRO A 33 2.76 6.08 7.29
CA PRO A 33 3.17 7.13 8.20
C PRO A 33 3.43 8.47 7.51
N TYR A 34 3.73 8.45 6.22
CA TYR A 34 4.20 9.62 5.46
C TYR A 34 3.21 10.09 4.41
N LEU A 35 2.40 9.19 3.84
CA LEU A 35 1.52 9.47 2.71
C LEU A 35 0.04 9.23 3.08
N ASP A 36 -0.82 10.12 2.62
CA ASP A 36 -2.27 9.97 2.61
C ASP A 36 -2.69 9.65 1.16
N ILE A 37 -2.99 8.38 0.90
CA ILE A 37 -3.20 7.80 -0.44
C ILE A 37 -4.52 7.06 -0.49
N ASP A 38 -5.28 7.28 -1.56
CA ASP A 38 -6.40 6.43 -1.93
C ASP A 38 -5.90 5.20 -2.71
N LEU A 39 -6.00 4.01 -2.10
CA LEU A 39 -5.58 2.74 -2.70
C LEU A 39 -6.79 1.97 -3.24
N LYS A 40 -6.77 1.70 -4.54
CA LYS A 40 -7.71 0.81 -5.21
C LYS A 40 -7.14 -0.61 -5.18
N TYR A 41 -7.57 -1.39 -4.18
CA TYR A 41 -7.06 -2.72 -3.91
C TYR A 41 -7.68 -3.79 -4.82
N TYR A 42 -6.83 -4.67 -5.35
CA TYR A 42 -7.20 -5.87 -6.09
C TYR A 42 -6.33 -7.04 -5.60
N ASP A 43 -6.98 -8.12 -5.15
CA ASP A 43 -6.30 -9.36 -4.78
C ASP A 43 -6.13 -10.22 -6.05
N LEU A 44 -4.88 -10.58 -6.38
CA LEU A 44 -4.56 -11.51 -7.46
C LEU A 44 -4.03 -12.85 -6.93
N GLY A 45 -4.13 -13.09 -5.62
CA GLY A 45 -3.71 -14.34 -5.03
C GLY A 45 -4.52 -15.53 -5.54
N ILE A 46 -3.83 -16.65 -5.74
CA ILE A 46 -4.41 -17.94 -6.16
C ILE A 46 -4.72 -18.82 -4.94
#